data_AF-A0A2G4FGL8-F1
#
_entry.id   AF-A0A2G4FGL8-F1
#
_cell.length_a   1.000
_cell.length_b   1.000
_cell.length_c   1.000
_cell.angle_alpha   90.00
_cell.angle_beta   90.00
_cell.angle_gamma   90.00
#
_symmetry.space_group_name_H-M   'P 1'
#
loop_
_entity.id
_entity.type
_entity.pdbx_description
1 polymer ?
#
loop_
_entity_poly.entity_id
_entity_poly.type
_entity_poly.pdbx_seq_one_letter_code
_entity_poly.pdbx_strand_id
1 'polypeptide(L)'
;MSDVKPDQKRSGVRSIAAVLIFVIAAALTPVAMLGHWGHSTVVSSEQFLATVGPLAESPQVQAAVSEAVSAAIVKQVDTTAIVGDFLGGLLNNSQLSSTLSAPIAAGVNKLIGELVQGFIASDAFQKVWVMLASATQKSVVAILQGGNEGPLQMKGDQLVLDISSLLSTVQTQLVAQGVSIADKVTVPESDRQIVLFEAPAVAQLQFVYSLTSPILKWFPLLIAILFGLAITLARRRPRMVLAVGVALVVAGGATNWALGVGATFFVDQLADTVFGGASGIFWDTMFKYLVAGLQGLLIFGVVVAVAGWFAGRSRPAKNVRAHMVAGLTELGSNLPENGLSTFLRERADNVRWAITAVMVFILVVGDVMSLTRMIWVLLLAGGLFTLLQVLIARKLTSAAPAELTTP
;
A
#
# COMPACT_ATOMS: atom_id res chain seq x y z
N MET A 1 -42.41 35.94 33.81
CA MET A 1 -41.15 35.20 34.02
C MET A 1 -40.79 34.57 32.69
N SER A 2 -39.68 34.99 32.09
CA SER A 2 -39.31 34.79 30.69
C SER A 2 -38.89 33.37 30.34
N ASP A 3 -39.58 32.78 29.37
CA ASP A 3 -39.16 31.58 28.63
C ASP A 3 -37.96 31.94 27.73
N VAL A 4 -36.74 31.64 28.18
CA VAL A 4 -35.52 31.78 27.37
C VAL A 4 -35.17 30.41 26.80
N LYS A 5 -35.52 30.21 25.52
CA LYS A 5 -35.19 29.03 24.69
C LYS A 5 -33.67 28.94 24.48
N PRO A 6 -32.92 27.95 25.00
CA PRO A 6 -31.48 27.90 24.82
C PRO A 6 -31.05 26.75 23.90
N ASP A 7 -31.46 26.73 22.62
CA ASP A 7 -31.08 25.62 21.73
C ASP A 7 -30.55 25.97 20.33
N GLN A 8 -30.67 27.23 19.88
CA GLN A 8 -30.17 27.57 18.53
C GLN A 8 -28.63 27.63 18.46
N LYS A 9 -27.95 28.24 19.44
CA LYS A 9 -26.48 28.37 19.44
C LYS A 9 -25.74 27.02 19.52
N ARG A 10 -26.22 26.07 20.33
CA ARG A 10 -25.61 24.73 20.49
C ARG A 10 -25.66 23.90 19.20
N SER A 11 -26.68 24.13 18.35
CA SER A 11 -26.85 23.41 17.08
C SER A 11 -25.86 23.84 15.99
N GLY A 12 -25.37 25.09 16.03
CA GLY A 12 -24.38 25.62 15.10
C GLY A 12 -22.98 25.07 15.37
N VAL A 13 -22.56 25.07 16.63
CA VAL A 13 -21.22 24.60 17.06
C VAL A 13 -21.00 23.13 16.69
N ARG A 14 -21.99 22.25 16.94
CA ARG A 14 -21.90 20.83 16.57
C ARG A 14 -21.78 20.62 15.06
N SER A 15 -22.45 21.46 14.27
CA SER A 15 -22.38 21.38 12.80
C SER A 15 -21.03 21.85 12.26
N ILE A 16 -20.45 22.92 12.84
CA ILE A 16 -19.12 23.40 12.48
C ILE A 16 -18.07 22.36 12.86
N ALA A 17 -18.15 21.81 14.07
CA ALA A 17 -17.25 20.74 14.52
C ALA A 17 -17.35 19.49 13.63
N ALA A 18 -18.55 19.09 13.20
CA ALA A 18 -18.72 17.99 12.26
C ALA A 18 -17.96 18.21 10.94
N VAL A 19 -18.07 19.42 10.38
CA VAL A 19 -17.41 19.78 9.12
C VAL A 19 -15.89 19.85 9.31
N LEU A 20 -15.41 20.44 10.39
CA LEU A 20 -13.97 20.50 10.69
C LEU A 20 -13.37 19.10 10.85
N ILE A 21 -14.01 18.22 11.64
CA ILE A 21 -13.57 16.83 11.81
C ILE A 21 -13.58 16.10 10.47
N PHE A 22 -14.62 16.30 9.65
CA PHE A 22 -14.68 15.71 8.31
C PHE A 22 -13.53 16.18 7.40
N VAL A 23 -13.25 17.48 7.36
CA VAL A 23 -12.17 18.03 6.53
C VAL A 23 -10.81 17.50 6.99
N ILE A 24 -10.58 17.43 8.30
CA ILE A 24 -9.36 16.85 8.88
C ILE A 24 -9.24 15.37 8.51
N ALA A 25 -10.32 14.58 8.67
CA ALA A 25 -10.32 13.17 8.32
C ALA A 25 -10.05 12.93 6.82
N ALA A 26 -10.69 13.72 5.96
CA ALA A 26 -10.49 13.66 4.52
C ALA A 26 -9.05 14.02 4.12
N ALA A 27 -8.48 15.08 4.72
CA ALA A 27 -7.11 15.50 4.45
C ALA A 27 -6.06 14.50 4.96
N LEU A 28 -6.33 13.84 6.10
CA LEU A 28 -5.44 12.81 6.65
C LEU A 28 -5.51 11.48 5.90
N THR A 29 -6.56 11.24 5.11
CA THR A 29 -6.78 9.94 4.44
C THR A 29 -5.63 9.54 3.51
N PRO A 30 -5.14 10.38 2.57
CA PRO A 30 -3.99 10.03 1.73
C PRO A 30 -2.72 9.76 2.54
N VAL A 31 -2.43 10.63 3.52
CA VAL A 31 -1.24 10.52 4.39
C VAL A 31 -1.26 9.22 5.17
N ALA A 32 -2.43 8.84 5.68
CA ALA A 32 -2.61 7.61 6.42
C ALA A 32 -2.42 6.36 5.58
N MET A 33 -2.90 6.35 4.33
CA MET A 33 -2.71 5.21 3.44
C MET A 33 -1.24 5.03 3.10
N LEU A 34 -0.55 6.13 2.76
CA LEU A 34 0.88 6.11 2.48
C LEU A 34 1.69 5.70 3.70
N GLY A 35 1.35 6.24 4.89
CA GLY A 35 1.99 5.87 6.14
C GLY A 35 1.77 4.39 6.48
N HIS A 36 0.52 3.91 6.37
CA HIS A 36 0.20 2.51 6.62
C HIS A 36 0.93 1.57 5.66
N TRP A 37 0.99 1.89 4.36
CA TRP A 37 1.79 1.14 3.39
C TRP A 37 3.29 1.18 3.73
N GLY A 38 3.84 2.35 4.05
CA GLY A 38 5.26 2.47 4.43
C GLY A 38 5.60 1.60 5.65
N HIS A 39 4.75 1.62 6.67
CA HIS A 39 4.95 0.77 7.85
C HIS A 39 4.77 -0.72 7.54
N SER A 40 3.68 -1.09 6.87
CA SER A 40 3.34 -2.49 6.62
C SER A 40 4.21 -3.14 5.56
N THR A 41 4.72 -2.40 4.57
CA THR A 41 5.46 -2.93 3.42
C THR A 41 6.95 -2.62 3.47
N VAL A 42 7.36 -1.42 3.88
CA VAL A 42 8.79 -1.02 3.89
C VAL A 42 9.45 -1.34 5.23
N VAL A 43 8.77 -1.04 6.34
CA VAL A 43 9.33 -1.23 7.69
C VAL A 43 9.19 -2.68 8.18
N SER A 44 8.18 -3.43 7.72
CA SER A 44 8.02 -4.85 8.03
C SER A 44 8.97 -5.70 7.21
N SER A 45 9.93 -6.38 7.86
CA SER A 45 10.89 -7.24 7.15
C SER A 45 10.20 -8.39 6.39
N GLU A 46 9.15 -8.99 6.97
CA GLU A 46 8.42 -10.09 6.33
C GLU A 46 7.72 -9.63 5.05
N GLN A 47 6.95 -8.54 5.15
CA GLN A 47 6.20 -8.01 4.01
C GLN A 47 7.13 -7.42 2.94
N PHE A 48 8.21 -6.76 3.35
CA PHE A 48 9.22 -6.23 2.44
C PHE A 48 9.85 -7.34 1.63
N LEU A 49 10.31 -8.41 2.28
CA LEU A 49 10.90 -9.56 1.61
C LEU A 49 9.89 -10.33 0.76
N ALA A 50 8.63 -10.41 1.19
CA ALA A 50 7.56 -10.98 0.36
C ALA A 50 7.26 -10.14 -0.89
N THR A 51 7.60 -8.84 -0.88
CA THR A 51 7.38 -7.92 -2.00
C THR A 51 8.60 -7.87 -2.93
N VAL A 52 9.81 -7.71 -2.38
CA VAL A 52 11.06 -7.58 -3.14
C VAL A 52 11.64 -8.93 -3.54
N GLY A 53 11.44 -9.98 -2.75
CA GLY A 53 12.01 -11.31 -2.99
C GLY A 53 11.72 -11.86 -4.40
N PRO A 54 10.45 -11.86 -4.85
CA PRO A 54 10.09 -12.35 -6.19
C PRO A 54 10.73 -11.58 -7.36
N LEU A 55 11.24 -10.37 -7.13
CA LEU A 55 11.92 -9.60 -8.20
C LEU A 55 13.20 -10.30 -8.69
N ALA A 56 13.83 -11.15 -7.86
CA ALA A 56 14.99 -11.94 -8.28
C ALA A 56 14.68 -12.91 -9.43
N GLU A 57 13.41 -13.26 -9.63
CA GLU A 57 12.93 -14.18 -10.67
C GLU A 57 12.46 -13.45 -11.93
N SER A 58 12.35 -12.12 -11.89
CA SER A 58 11.90 -11.34 -13.05
C SER A 58 12.98 -11.35 -14.14
N PRO A 59 12.66 -11.78 -15.38
CA PRO A 59 13.63 -11.80 -16.48
C PRO A 59 14.22 -10.41 -16.78
N GLN A 60 13.41 -9.35 -16.62
CA GLN A 60 13.84 -7.98 -16.86
C GLN A 60 14.79 -7.49 -15.77
N VAL A 61 14.51 -7.82 -14.50
CA VAL A 61 15.40 -7.50 -13.38
C VAL A 61 16.72 -8.27 -13.52
N GLN A 62 16.65 -9.57 -13.82
CA GLN A 62 17.83 -10.40 -14.07
C GLN A 62 18.68 -9.87 -15.21
N ALA A 63 18.06 -9.47 -16.33
CA ALA A 63 18.79 -8.88 -17.47
C ALA A 63 19.49 -7.58 -17.08
N ALA A 64 18.78 -6.66 -16.42
CA ALA A 64 19.34 -5.37 -15.99
C ALA A 64 20.50 -5.55 -14.99
N VAL A 65 20.33 -6.43 -14.01
CA VAL A 65 21.38 -6.74 -13.02
C VAL A 65 22.57 -7.43 -13.70
N SER A 66 22.32 -8.35 -14.64
CA SER A 66 23.39 -9.02 -15.39
C SER A 66 24.21 -8.04 -16.19
N GLU A 67 23.56 -7.15 -16.93
CA GLU A 67 24.24 -6.14 -17.72
C GLU A 67 25.05 -5.19 -16.82
N ALA A 68 24.46 -4.71 -15.72
CA ALA A 68 25.14 -3.83 -14.78
C ALA A 68 26.38 -4.49 -14.14
N VAL A 69 26.23 -5.74 -13.68
CA VAL A 69 27.33 -6.49 -13.04
C VAL A 69 28.41 -6.84 -14.05
N SER A 70 28.05 -7.31 -15.25
CA SER A 70 29.01 -7.59 -16.31
C SER A 70 29.78 -6.34 -16.72
N ALA A 71 29.09 -5.21 -16.91
CA ALA A 71 29.73 -3.94 -17.23
C ALA A 71 30.69 -3.47 -16.12
N ALA A 72 30.30 -3.63 -14.86
CA ALA A 72 31.15 -3.31 -13.71
C ALA A 72 32.41 -4.19 -13.65
N ILE A 73 32.27 -5.50 -13.87
CA ILE A 73 33.40 -6.44 -13.89
C ILE A 73 34.36 -6.11 -15.04
N VAL A 74 33.84 -5.90 -16.26
CA VAL A 74 34.66 -5.55 -17.43
C VAL A 74 35.41 -4.25 -17.20
N LYS A 75 34.75 -3.25 -16.61
CA LYS A 75 35.37 -1.97 -16.26
C LYS A 75 36.50 -2.12 -15.22
N GLN A 76 36.33 -2.99 -14.23
CA GLN A 76 37.32 -3.17 -13.17
C GLN A 76 38.52 -4.02 -13.59
N VAL A 77 38.30 -5.03 -14.45
CA VAL A 77 39.34 -5.96 -14.89
C VAL A 77 40.17 -5.39 -16.05
N ASP A 78 39.66 -4.40 -16.79
CA ASP A 78 40.27 -3.87 -18.03
C ASP A 78 40.87 -4.99 -18.89
N THR A 79 39.98 -5.86 -19.36
CA THR A 79 40.33 -7.07 -20.12
C THR A 79 41.19 -6.77 -21.33
N THR A 80 41.04 -5.57 -21.92
CA THR A 80 41.81 -5.13 -23.09
C THR A 80 43.26 -4.81 -22.72
N ALA A 81 43.49 -4.13 -21.59
CA ALA A 81 44.83 -3.85 -21.10
C ALA A 81 45.56 -5.14 -20.71
N ILE A 82 44.92 -6.05 -19.96
CA ILE A 82 45.54 -7.30 -19.52
C ILE A 82 45.92 -8.18 -20.72
N VAL A 83 45.02 -8.35 -21.69
CA VAL A 83 45.31 -9.14 -22.89
C VAL A 83 46.35 -8.45 -23.77
N GLY A 84 46.30 -7.13 -23.88
CA GLY A 84 47.28 -6.32 -24.63
C GLY A 84 48.69 -6.47 -24.08
N ASP A 85 48.86 -6.37 -22.76
CA ASP A 85 50.15 -6.53 -22.07
C ASP A 85 50.71 -7.95 -22.23
N PHE A 86 49.85 -8.96 -22.08
CA PHE A 86 50.23 -10.36 -22.26
C PHE A 86 50.71 -10.65 -23.69
N LEU A 87 49.94 -10.22 -24.69
CA LEU A 87 50.29 -10.40 -26.10
C LEU A 87 51.49 -9.54 -26.51
N GLY A 88 51.67 -8.36 -25.91
CA GLY A 88 52.84 -7.51 -26.11
C GLY A 88 54.13 -8.20 -25.68
N GLY A 89 54.12 -8.90 -24.54
CA GLY A 89 55.26 -9.68 -24.05
C GLY A 89 55.55 -10.95 -24.86
N LEU A 90 54.53 -11.57 -25.46
CA LEU A 90 54.69 -12.81 -26.26
C LEU A 90 55.08 -12.54 -27.72
N LEU A 91 54.43 -11.56 -28.35
CA LEU A 91 54.55 -11.34 -29.79
C LEU A 91 55.65 -10.35 -30.15
N ASN A 92 56.19 -9.60 -29.16
CA ASN A 92 57.21 -8.55 -29.35
C ASN A 92 56.87 -7.55 -30.50
N ASN A 93 55.58 -7.41 -30.79
CA ASN A 93 55.03 -6.54 -31.83
C ASN A 93 53.77 -5.88 -31.29
N SER A 94 53.88 -4.60 -30.95
CA SER A 94 52.82 -3.79 -30.34
C SER A 94 51.60 -3.59 -31.23
N GLN A 95 51.77 -3.72 -32.55
CA GLN A 95 50.71 -3.50 -33.54
C GLN A 95 49.86 -4.75 -33.72
N LEU A 96 50.47 -5.94 -33.72
CA LEU A 96 49.77 -7.21 -33.72
C LEU A 96 49.10 -7.51 -32.37
N SER A 97 49.75 -7.17 -31.25
CA SER A 97 49.17 -7.37 -29.92
C SER A 97 47.91 -6.51 -29.69
N SER A 98 47.92 -5.25 -30.12
CA SER A 98 46.75 -4.36 -30.06
C SER A 98 45.61 -4.77 -31.01
N THR A 99 45.94 -5.36 -32.16
CA THR A 99 44.94 -5.84 -33.12
C THR A 99 44.25 -7.13 -32.65
N LEU A 100 44.98 -8.02 -31.96
CA LEU A 100 44.45 -9.29 -31.45
C LEU A 100 43.84 -9.18 -30.05
N SER A 101 44.22 -8.16 -29.27
CA SER A 101 43.69 -7.96 -27.92
C SER A 101 42.20 -7.65 -27.93
N ALA A 102 41.71 -6.84 -28.88
CA ALA A 102 40.29 -6.48 -28.96
C ALA A 102 39.37 -7.70 -29.23
N PRO A 103 39.61 -8.57 -30.22
CA PRO A 103 38.82 -9.79 -30.42
C PRO A 103 38.88 -10.77 -29.23
N ILE A 104 40.05 -10.94 -28.61
CA ILE A 104 40.21 -11.84 -27.47
C ILE A 104 39.50 -11.27 -26.24
N ALA A 105 39.67 -9.97 -25.96
CA ALA A 105 38.95 -9.28 -24.89
C ALA A 105 37.43 -9.34 -25.10
N ALA A 106 36.95 -9.22 -26.34
CA ALA A 106 35.52 -9.40 -26.66
C ALA A 106 35.04 -10.83 -26.34
N GLY A 107 35.84 -11.86 -26.65
CA GLY A 107 35.55 -13.25 -26.30
C GLY A 107 35.48 -13.48 -24.78
N VAL A 108 36.44 -12.92 -24.03
CA VAL A 108 36.45 -12.99 -22.56
C VAL A 108 35.26 -12.23 -21.96
N ASN A 109 34.96 -11.02 -22.46
CA ASN A 109 33.81 -10.23 -22.00
C ASN A 109 32.49 -10.95 -22.25
N LYS A 110 32.35 -11.65 -23.39
CA LYS A 110 31.18 -12.49 -23.67
C LYS A 110 31.06 -13.64 -22.68
N LEU A 111 32.16 -14.33 -22.39
CA LEU A 111 32.18 -15.41 -21.39
C LEU A 111 31.81 -14.89 -19.99
N ILE A 112 32.32 -13.72 -19.60
CA ILE A 112 31.92 -13.05 -18.35
C ILE A 112 30.41 -12.79 -18.35
N GLY A 113 29.86 -12.28 -19.46
CA GLY A 113 28.42 -12.08 -19.63
C GLY A 113 27.61 -13.37 -19.42
N GLU A 114 27.99 -14.45 -20.09
CA GLU A 114 27.31 -15.76 -19.98
C GLU A 114 27.39 -16.35 -18.57
N LEU A 115 28.55 -16.25 -17.90
CA LEU A 115 28.74 -16.72 -16.53
C LEU A 115 27.92 -15.91 -15.52
N VAL A 116 27.89 -14.58 -15.67
CA VAL A 116 27.10 -13.69 -14.81
C VAL A 116 25.62 -13.96 -15.01
N GLN A 117 25.15 -14.08 -16.25
CA GLN A 117 23.77 -14.42 -16.57
C GLN A 117 23.37 -15.78 -15.98
N GLY A 118 24.24 -16.79 -16.11
CA GLY A 118 24.02 -18.12 -15.53
C GLY A 118 23.94 -18.09 -14.00
N PHE A 119 24.78 -17.30 -13.34
CA PHE A 119 24.70 -17.10 -11.90
C PHE A 119 23.41 -16.37 -11.48
N ILE A 120 23.04 -15.30 -12.17
CA ILE A 120 21.85 -14.50 -11.83
C ILE A 120 20.56 -15.30 -12.03
N ALA A 121 20.51 -16.20 -13.02
CA ALA A 121 19.38 -17.09 -13.23
C ALA A 121 19.26 -18.22 -12.20
N SER A 122 20.22 -18.36 -11.26
CA SER A 122 20.29 -19.50 -10.34
C SER A 122 19.63 -19.25 -8.97
N ASP A 123 19.29 -20.33 -8.27
CA ASP A 123 18.80 -20.29 -6.88
C ASP A 123 19.81 -19.67 -5.90
N ALA A 124 21.10 -19.72 -6.25
CA ALA A 124 22.17 -19.07 -5.48
C ALA A 124 21.98 -17.55 -5.46
N PHE A 125 21.69 -16.95 -6.62
CA PHE A 125 21.40 -15.53 -6.73
C PHE A 125 20.15 -15.15 -5.93
N GLN A 126 19.09 -15.96 -5.94
CA GLN A 126 17.89 -15.69 -5.15
C GLN A 126 18.19 -15.57 -3.64
N LYS A 127 19.06 -16.45 -3.10
CA LYS A 127 19.48 -16.39 -1.69
C LYS A 127 20.28 -15.13 -1.40
N VAL A 128 21.21 -14.77 -2.29
CA VAL A 128 21.99 -13.53 -2.17
C VAL A 128 21.09 -12.30 -2.26
N TRP A 129 20.12 -12.31 -3.17
CA TRP A 129 19.13 -11.25 -3.32
C TRP A 129 18.32 -11.02 -2.04
N VAL A 130 17.75 -12.08 -1.45
CA VAL A 130 16.97 -11.97 -0.20
C VAL A 130 17.85 -11.51 0.96
N MET A 131 19.10 -11.97 1.04
CA MET A 131 20.06 -11.51 2.04
C MET A 131 20.35 -10.02 1.91
N LEU A 132 20.65 -9.55 0.69
CA LEU A 132 20.92 -8.14 0.39
C LEU A 132 19.69 -7.26 0.60
N ALA A 133 18.50 -7.73 0.20
CA ALA A 133 17.24 -7.03 0.43
C ALA A 133 16.96 -6.90 1.94
N SER A 134 17.14 -7.98 2.72
CA SER A 134 16.95 -7.97 4.18
C SER A 134 17.91 -6.99 4.85
N ALA A 135 19.16 -7.01 4.43
CA ALA A 135 20.19 -6.10 4.89
C ALA A 135 19.88 -4.64 4.60
N THR A 136 19.50 -4.34 3.35
CA THR A 136 19.11 -3.00 2.91
C THR A 136 17.92 -2.49 3.72
N GLN A 137 16.92 -3.34 3.92
CA GLN A 137 15.73 -3.01 4.72
C GLN A 137 16.10 -2.68 6.17
N LYS A 138 16.94 -3.49 6.81
CA LYS A 138 17.41 -3.24 8.17
C LYS A 138 18.17 -1.92 8.27
N SER A 139 19.03 -1.62 7.29
CA SER A 139 19.74 -0.34 7.23
C SER A 139 18.77 0.84 7.14
N VAL A 140 17.77 0.78 6.25
CA VAL A 140 16.74 1.83 6.12
C VAL A 140 15.97 2.02 7.43
N VAL A 141 15.57 0.93 8.09
CA VAL A 141 14.84 1.01 9.36
C VAL A 141 15.71 1.60 10.47
N ALA A 142 16.99 1.23 10.56
CA ALA A 142 17.91 1.78 11.55
C ALA A 142 18.10 3.30 11.37
N ILE A 143 18.20 3.77 10.11
CA ILE A 143 18.24 5.20 9.78
C ILE A 143 16.99 5.91 10.28
N LEU A 144 15.81 5.33 10.02
CA LEU A 144 14.52 5.92 10.43
C LEU A 144 14.33 5.96 11.95
N GLN A 145 14.87 4.99 12.67
CA GLN A 145 14.78 4.91 14.14
C GLN A 145 15.75 5.87 14.85
N GLY A 146 16.67 6.52 14.13
CA GLY A 146 17.69 7.38 14.73
C GLY A 146 18.67 6.61 15.63
N GLY A 147 18.72 5.28 15.47
CA GLY A 147 19.64 4.43 16.22
C GLY A 147 21.06 4.57 15.65
N ASN A 148 22.03 4.81 16.53
CA ASN A 148 23.46 4.62 16.24
C ASN A 148 23.88 3.15 16.36
N GLU A 149 22.92 2.23 16.49
CA GLU A 149 23.20 0.79 16.58
C GLU A 149 23.17 0.16 15.20
N GLY A 150 24.32 -0.39 14.80
CA GLY A 150 24.51 -1.06 13.51
C GLY A 150 25.54 -0.35 12.60
N PRO A 151 25.56 -0.67 11.29
CA PRO A 151 26.55 -0.19 10.32
C PRO A 151 26.47 1.32 10.00
N LEU A 152 25.74 2.12 10.77
CA LEU A 152 25.52 3.54 10.47
C LEU A 152 26.47 4.39 11.30
N GLN A 153 27.29 5.20 10.63
CA GLN A 153 28.15 6.18 11.29
C GLN A 153 27.79 7.58 10.81
N MET A 154 27.50 8.47 11.75
CA MET A 154 27.44 9.91 11.48
C MET A 154 28.86 10.41 11.24
N LYS A 155 29.16 10.87 10.02
CA LYS A 155 30.47 11.44 9.67
C LYS A 155 30.27 12.92 9.30
N GLY A 156 30.30 13.79 10.30
CA GLY A 156 29.98 15.21 10.14
C GLY A 156 28.48 15.43 9.95
N ASP A 157 28.09 16.00 8.81
CA ASP A 157 26.69 16.29 8.42
C ASP A 157 26.14 15.27 7.40
N GLN A 158 26.73 14.08 7.35
CA GLN A 158 26.36 13.01 6.43
C GLN A 158 26.17 11.70 7.18
N LEU A 159 25.07 11.01 6.85
CA LEU A 159 24.80 9.66 7.34
C LEU A 159 25.42 8.65 6.38
N VAL A 160 26.43 7.93 6.86
CA VAL A 160 27.20 6.97 6.07
C VAL A 160 26.82 5.55 6.49
N LEU A 161 26.44 4.73 5.52
CA LEU A 161 26.19 3.30 5.74
C LEU A 161 27.47 2.51 5.40
N ASP A 162 27.99 1.83 6.42
CA ASP A 162 29.11 0.89 6.32
C ASP A 162 28.61 -0.50 5.94
N ILE A 163 28.68 -0.83 4.66
CA ILE A 163 28.25 -2.13 4.15
C ILE A 163 29.31 -3.24 4.35
N SER A 164 30.40 -2.99 5.08
CA SER A 164 31.52 -3.94 5.25
C SER A 164 31.08 -5.30 5.81
N SER A 165 30.21 -5.32 6.82
CA SER A 165 29.70 -6.57 7.43
C SER A 165 28.75 -7.35 6.51
N LEU A 166 28.10 -6.65 5.57
CA LEU A 166 27.23 -7.26 4.57
C LEU A 166 28.04 -7.83 3.42
N LEU A 167 29.05 -7.09 2.96
CA LEU A 167 30.02 -7.55 1.96
C LEU A 167 30.72 -8.83 2.41
N SER A 168 31.17 -8.92 3.66
CA SER A 168 31.82 -10.13 4.18
C SER A 168 30.87 -11.33 4.28
N THR A 169 29.62 -11.09 4.66
CA THR A 169 28.58 -12.14 4.71
C THR A 169 28.26 -12.66 3.31
N VAL A 170 28.13 -11.75 2.33
CA VAL A 170 27.88 -12.09 0.93
C VAL A 170 29.09 -12.81 0.32
N GLN A 171 30.32 -12.37 0.57
CA GLN A 171 31.53 -13.05 0.12
C GLN A 171 31.62 -14.48 0.67
N THR A 172 31.39 -14.65 1.98
CA THR A 172 31.40 -15.97 2.62
C THR A 172 30.37 -16.91 1.97
N GLN A 173 29.17 -16.39 1.70
CA GLN A 173 28.10 -17.17 1.07
C GLN A 173 28.42 -17.52 -0.39
N LEU A 174 29.01 -16.58 -1.15
CA LEU A 174 29.44 -16.79 -2.54
C LEU A 174 30.55 -17.85 -2.63
N VAL A 175 31.52 -17.82 -1.70
CA VAL A 175 32.59 -18.82 -1.60
C VAL A 175 32.01 -20.19 -1.24
N ALA A 176 31.09 -20.25 -0.27
CA ALA A 176 30.40 -21.48 0.12
C ALA A 176 29.58 -22.09 -1.03
N GLN A 177 29.18 -21.29 -2.01
CA GLN A 177 28.45 -21.72 -3.21
C GLN A 177 29.35 -21.92 -4.44
N GLY A 178 30.68 -21.95 -4.26
CA GLY A 178 31.64 -22.33 -5.31
C GLY A 178 32.19 -21.15 -6.12
N VAL A 179 31.83 -19.91 -5.79
CA VAL A 179 32.37 -18.70 -6.44
C VAL A 179 33.65 -18.26 -5.71
N SER A 180 34.73 -19.01 -5.90
CA SER A 180 36.03 -18.79 -5.22
C SER A 180 36.75 -17.48 -5.61
N ILE A 181 36.33 -16.84 -6.71
CA ILE A 181 36.81 -15.50 -7.10
C ILE A 181 36.40 -14.43 -6.07
N ALA A 182 35.32 -14.64 -5.32
CA ALA A 182 34.83 -13.66 -4.34
C ALA A 182 35.85 -13.39 -3.22
N ASP A 183 36.69 -14.37 -2.84
CA ASP A 183 37.76 -14.20 -1.85
C ASP A 183 38.89 -13.26 -2.32
N LYS A 184 39.04 -13.06 -3.63
CA LYS A 184 40.11 -12.25 -4.22
C LYS A 184 39.67 -10.81 -4.53
N VAL A 185 38.38 -10.50 -4.43
CA VAL A 185 37.84 -9.17 -4.69
C VAL A 185 37.93 -8.33 -3.41
N THR A 186 38.96 -7.49 -3.33
CA THR A 186 39.08 -6.51 -2.24
C THR A 186 38.37 -5.23 -2.63
N VAL A 187 37.21 -4.97 -2.04
CA VAL A 187 36.49 -3.70 -2.24
C VAL A 187 37.22 -2.59 -1.45
N PRO A 188 37.64 -1.49 -2.09
CA PRO A 188 38.29 -0.36 -1.41
C PRO A 188 37.43 0.19 -0.27
N GLU A 189 38.06 0.64 0.83
CA GLU A 189 37.34 1.18 2.00
C GLU A 189 36.44 2.38 1.65
N SER A 190 36.79 3.16 0.63
CA SER A 190 35.98 4.26 0.10
C SER A 190 34.64 3.81 -0.47
N ASP A 191 34.58 2.60 -1.03
CA ASP A 191 33.39 2.06 -1.70
C ASP A 191 32.51 1.24 -0.72
N ARG A 192 33.00 1.03 0.51
CA ARG A 192 32.24 0.39 1.60
C ARG A 192 31.35 1.38 2.36
N GLN A 193 31.52 2.67 2.08
CA GLN A 193 30.82 3.79 2.72
C GLN A 193 29.90 4.44 1.68
N ILE A 194 28.63 4.06 1.69
CA ILE A 194 27.65 4.69 0.80
C ILE A 194 27.10 5.92 1.53
N VAL A 195 27.33 7.10 0.94
CA VAL A 195 26.66 8.34 1.33
C VAL A 195 25.23 8.23 0.84
N LEU A 196 24.28 8.03 1.75
CA LEU A 196 22.90 7.75 1.38
C LEU A 196 22.11 9.03 1.08
N PHE A 197 22.24 10.07 1.93
CA PHE A 197 21.48 11.32 1.82
C PHE A 197 22.18 12.50 2.51
N GLU A 198 21.82 13.73 2.12
CA GLU A 198 22.13 14.95 2.90
C GLU A 198 21.32 14.98 4.22
N ALA A 199 21.95 15.39 5.33
CA ALA A 199 21.36 15.38 6.69
C ALA A 199 19.95 16.00 6.86
N PRO A 200 19.56 17.12 6.21
CA PRO A 200 18.25 17.71 6.47
C PRO A 200 17.08 16.82 6.04
N ALA A 201 17.24 16.02 4.98
CA ALA A 201 16.21 15.08 4.52
C ALA A 201 16.04 13.91 5.50
N VAL A 202 17.15 13.43 6.07
CA VAL A 202 17.15 12.36 7.08
C VAL A 202 16.44 12.82 8.36
N ALA A 203 16.72 14.04 8.82
CA ALA A 203 16.07 14.61 10.00
C ALA A 203 14.55 14.74 9.80
N GLN A 204 14.09 15.11 8.60
CA GLN A 204 12.67 15.17 8.27
C GLN A 204 12.02 13.77 8.26
N LEU A 205 12.68 12.77 7.68
CA LEU A 205 12.19 11.39 7.66
C LEU A 205 12.15 10.78 9.07
N GLN A 206 13.15 11.03 9.89
CA GLN A 206 13.19 10.63 11.30
C GLN A 206 12.10 11.33 12.11
N PHE A 207 11.90 12.64 11.91
CA PHE A 207 10.83 13.38 12.57
C PHE A 207 9.45 12.82 12.20
N VAL A 208 9.17 12.63 10.91
CA VAL A 208 7.94 12.00 10.42
C VAL A 208 7.80 10.61 11.01
N TYR A 209 8.83 9.76 10.97
CA TYR A 209 8.79 8.42 11.54
C TYR A 209 8.52 8.43 13.05
N SER A 210 9.14 9.34 13.82
CA SER A 210 8.97 9.44 15.27
C SER A 210 7.55 9.84 15.71
N LEU A 211 6.92 10.77 14.99
CA LEU A 211 5.53 11.19 15.26
C LEU A 211 4.51 10.09 14.95
N THR A 212 4.92 9.16 14.10
CA THR A 212 3.99 8.39 13.29
C THR A 212 4.07 6.89 13.65
N SER A 213 5.25 6.38 14.01
CA SER A 213 5.53 4.97 14.34
C SER A 213 4.58 4.34 15.39
N PRO A 214 4.25 4.98 16.53
CA PRO A 214 3.34 4.37 17.52
C PRO A 214 1.89 4.28 17.02
N ILE A 215 1.52 5.15 16.07
CA ILE A 215 0.13 5.38 15.69
C ILE A 215 -0.17 4.73 14.33
N LEU A 216 0.84 4.49 13.47
CA LEU A 216 0.67 4.08 12.07
C LEU A 216 -0.07 2.77 11.85
N LYS A 217 0.09 1.83 12.78
CA LYS A 217 -0.70 0.60 12.83
C LYS A 217 -2.21 0.87 12.98
N TRP A 218 -2.57 1.94 13.68
CA TRP A 218 -3.95 2.31 14.03
C TRP A 218 -4.52 3.44 13.17
N PHE A 219 -3.76 4.03 12.25
CA PHE A 219 -4.21 5.14 11.41
C PHE A 219 -5.52 4.87 10.66
N PRO A 220 -5.74 3.68 10.05
CA PRO A 220 -7.03 3.36 9.44
C PRO A 220 -8.20 3.42 10.43
N LEU A 221 -7.97 2.95 11.67
CA LEU A 221 -8.98 2.99 12.73
C LEU A 221 -9.24 4.42 13.20
N LEU A 222 -8.19 5.24 13.37
CA LEU A 222 -8.35 6.64 13.75
C LEU A 222 -9.16 7.43 12.72
N ILE A 223 -8.90 7.23 11.44
CA ILE A 223 -9.68 7.88 10.37
C ILE A 223 -11.13 7.39 10.38
N ALA A 224 -11.35 6.07 10.55
CA ALA A 224 -12.70 5.53 10.66
C ALA A 224 -13.45 6.15 11.86
N ILE A 225 -12.78 6.33 13.00
CA ILE A 225 -13.33 7.01 14.18
C ILE A 225 -13.63 8.47 13.88
N LEU A 226 -12.73 9.21 13.22
CA LEU A 226 -12.96 10.61 12.85
C LEU A 226 -14.13 10.77 11.89
N PHE A 227 -14.26 9.92 10.87
CA PHE A 227 -15.43 9.92 9.99
C PHE A 227 -16.70 9.53 10.74
N GLY A 228 -16.62 8.54 11.64
CA GLY A 228 -17.71 8.17 12.54
C GLY A 228 -18.16 9.33 13.43
N LEU A 229 -17.22 10.09 13.99
CA LEU A 229 -17.46 11.29 14.80
C LEU A 229 -18.07 12.42 13.97
N ALA A 230 -17.55 12.68 12.77
CA ALA A 230 -18.12 13.67 11.85
C ALA A 230 -19.57 13.31 11.49
N ILE A 231 -19.83 12.04 11.18
CA ILE A 231 -21.18 11.54 10.97
C ILE A 231 -21.99 11.74 12.25
N THR A 232 -21.49 11.39 13.44
CA THR A 232 -22.27 11.50 14.68
C THR A 232 -22.60 12.93 15.13
N LEU A 233 -21.73 13.89 14.88
CA LEU A 233 -22.01 15.29 15.19
C LEU A 233 -22.90 15.97 14.13
N ALA A 234 -22.94 15.44 12.90
CA ALA A 234 -23.67 16.06 11.82
C ALA A 234 -25.19 16.10 12.06
N ARG A 235 -25.77 17.29 11.84
CA ARG A 235 -27.22 17.50 11.93
C ARG A 235 -28.01 16.75 10.85
N ARG A 236 -27.38 16.50 9.69
CA ARG A 236 -27.98 15.76 8.56
C ARG A 236 -27.12 14.55 8.20
N ARG A 237 -27.24 13.49 9.01
CA ARG A 237 -26.46 12.23 8.89
C ARG A 237 -26.34 11.69 7.45
N PRO A 238 -27.42 11.56 6.65
CA PRO A 238 -27.30 10.96 5.31
C PRO A 238 -26.45 11.77 4.34
N ARG A 239 -26.48 13.10 4.44
CA ARG A 239 -25.62 13.96 3.61
C ARG A 239 -24.17 13.88 4.03
N MET A 240 -23.91 13.72 5.32
CA MET A 240 -22.54 13.53 5.81
C MET A 240 -22.00 12.18 5.33
N VAL A 241 -22.78 11.10 5.41
CA VAL A 241 -22.38 9.79 4.87
C VAL A 241 -22.05 9.88 3.37
N LEU A 242 -22.89 10.58 2.59
CA LEU A 242 -22.60 10.83 1.17
C LEU A 242 -21.27 11.58 0.98
N ALA A 243 -21.05 12.67 1.73
CA ALA A 243 -19.82 13.46 1.62
C ALA A 243 -18.58 12.69 2.10
N VAL A 244 -18.69 11.80 3.09
CA VAL A 244 -17.61 10.85 3.47
C VAL A 244 -17.29 9.93 2.29
N GLY A 245 -18.29 9.28 1.70
CA GLY A 245 -18.07 8.40 0.56
C GLY A 245 -17.41 9.11 -0.62
N VAL A 246 -17.88 10.32 -0.96
CA VAL A 246 -17.26 11.16 -2.00
C VAL A 246 -15.83 11.54 -1.64
N ALA A 247 -15.56 11.94 -0.40
CA ALA A 247 -14.20 12.28 0.04
C ALA A 247 -13.25 11.09 -0.08
N LEU A 248 -13.69 9.88 0.28
CA LEU A 248 -12.89 8.66 0.13
C LEU A 248 -12.61 8.33 -1.33
N VAL A 249 -13.60 8.50 -2.22
CA VAL A 249 -13.42 8.32 -3.67
C VAL A 249 -12.41 9.34 -4.23
N VAL A 250 -12.55 10.61 -3.86
CA VAL A 250 -11.63 11.67 -4.31
C VAL A 250 -10.22 11.43 -3.77
N ALA A 251 -10.07 11.10 -2.47
CA ALA A 251 -8.77 10.84 -1.86
C ALA A 251 -8.09 9.61 -2.45
N GLY A 252 -8.81 8.50 -2.58
CA GLY A 252 -8.28 7.27 -3.19
C GLY A 252 -7.93 7.47 -4.66
N GLY A 253 -8.80 8.15 -5.42
CA GLY A 253 -8.60 8.42 -6.84
C GLY A 253 -7.44 9.36 -7.11
N ALA A 254 -7.34 10.46 -6.34
CA ALA A 254 -6.24 11.41 -6.45
C ALA A 254 -4.89 10.77 -6.07
N THR A 255 -4.86 9.96 -5.01
CA THR A 255 -3.63 9.24 -4.61
C THR A 255 -3.24 8.20 -5.66
N ASN A 256 -4.19 7.43 -6.20
CA ASN A 256 -3.91 6.46 -7.26
C ASN A 256 -3.42 7.13 -8.55
N TRP A 257 -4.01 8.28 -8.90
CA TRP A 257 -3.53 9.09 -10.02
C TRP A 257 -2.12 9.63 -9.77
N ALA A 258 -1.85 10.14 -8.58
CA ALA A 258 -0.52 10.63 -8.20
C ALA A 258 0.55 9.52 -8.25
N LEU A 259 0.21 8.29 -7.84
CA LEU A 259 1.09 7.13 -8.00
C LEU A 259 1.34 6.80 -9.47
N GLY A 260 0.31 6.90 -10.33
CA GLY A 260 0.48 6.70 -11.77
C GLY A 260 1.43 7.73 -12.39
N VAL A 261 1.30 9.01 -12.00
CA VAL A 261 2.22 10.07 -12.42
C VAL A 261 3.64 9.82 -11.89
N GLY A 262 3.76 9.40 -10.63
CA GLY A 262 5.04 9.00 -10.02
C GLY A 262 5.69 7.83 -10.78
N ALA A 263 4.89 6.84 -11.19
CA ALA A 263 5.35 5.69 -11.97
C ALA A 263 5.94 6.15 -13.31
N THR A 264 5.22 7.01 -14.04
CA THR A 264 5.71 7.54 -15.32
C THR A 264 7.01 8.30 -15.15
N PHE A 265 7.09 9.20 -14.16
CA PHE A 265 8.32 9.95 -13.90
C PHE A 265 9.49 9.03 -13.50
N PHE A 266 9.23 8.02 -12.68
CA PHE A 266 10.24 7.06 -12.25
C PHE A 266 10.78 6.22 -13.42
N VAL A 267 9.90 5.74 -14.29
CA VAL A 267 10.27 4.95 -15.47
C VAL A 267 11.01 5.81 -16.49
N ASP A 268 10.53 7.03 -16.75
CA ASP A 268 11.14 7.95 -17.72
C ASP A 268 12.58 8.33 -17.33
N GLN A 269 12.84 8.55 -16.03
CA GLN A 269 14.18 8.84 -15.52
C GLN A 269 15.17 7.68 -15.71
N LEU A 270 14.66 6.45 -15.81
CA LEU A 270 15.46 5.24 -15.96
C LEU A 270 15.45 4.68 -17.37
N ALA A 271 14.69 5.28 -18.30
CA ALA A 271 14.47 4.77 -19.65
C ALA A 271 15.77 4.61 -20.44
N ASP A 272 16.70 5.54 -20.28
CA ASP A 272 18.02 5.52 -20.96
C ASP A 272 19.09 4.73 -20.21
N THR A 273 18.72 4.05 -19.10
CA THR A 273 19.64 3.25 -18.30
C THR A 273 19.41 1.75 -18.51
N VAL A 274 20.37 0.92 -18.10
CA VAL A 274 20.23 -0.55 -18.08
C VAL A 274 19.02 -1.03 -17.27
N PHE A 275 18.48 -0.20 -16.37
CA PHE A 275 17.32 -0.50 -15.55
C PHE A 275 15.97 -0.11 -16.18
N GLY A 276 15.96 0.50 -17.37
CA GLY A 276 14.74 0.98 -18.02
C GLY A 276 13.66 -0.10 -18.12
N GLY A 277 14.01 -1.29 -18.61
CA GLY A 277 13.09 -2.43 -18.72
C GLY A 277 12.64 -3.05 -17.40
N ALA A 278 13.41 -2.88 -16.32
CA ALA A 278 13.11 -3.42 -15.00
C ALA A 278 12.36 -2.44 -14.09
N SER A 279 12.48 -1.13 -14.34
CA SER A 279 11.95 -0.05 -13.51
C SER A 279 10.43 -0.14 -13.30
N GLY A 280 9.66 -0.39 -14.37
CA GLY A 280 8.21 -0.55 -14.29
C GLY A 280 7.79 -1.73 -13.43
N ILE A 281 8.47 -2.88 -13.58
CA ILE A 281 8.19 -4.09 -12.79
C ILE A 281 8.50 -3.85 -11.32
N PHE A 282 9.62 -3.18 -11.04
CA PHE A 282 9.98 -2.78 -9.68
C PHE A 282 8.90 -1.90 -9.06
N TRP A 283 8.46 -0.85 -9.77
CA TRP A 283 7.42 0.07 -9.30
C TRP A 283 6.11 -0.66 -9.01
N ASP A 284 5.61 -1.41 -9.99
CA ASP A 284 4.35 -2.14 -9.87
C ASP A 284 4.38 -3.13 -8.71
N THR A 285 5.52 -3.82 -8.52
CA THR A 285 5.69 -4.78 -7.43
C THR A 285 5.71 -4.09 -6.07
N MET A 286 6.48 -3.01 -5.93
CA MET A 286 6.57 -2.24 -4.68
C MET A 286 5.22 -1.65 -4.24
N PHE A 287 4.46 -1.13 -5.20
CA PHE A 287 3.21 -0.43 -4.92
C PHE A 287 1.96 -1.30 -5.10
N LYS A 288 2.10 -2.58 -5.48
CA LYS A 288 0.98 -3.50 -5.68
C LYS A 288 -0.02 -3.49 -4.52
N TYR A 289 0.48 -3.61 -3.30
CA TYR A 289 -0.36 -3.59 -2.10
C TYR A 289 -1.03 -2.23 -1.92
N LEU A 290 -0.29 -1.13 -2.05
CA LEU A 290 -0.85 0.22 -1.93
C LEU A 290 -1.99 0.46 -2.94
N VAL A 291 -1.78 0.09 -4.21
CA VAL A 291 -2.78 0.22 -5.28
C VAL A 291 -4.01 -0.63 -4.97
N ALA A 292 -3.84 -1.87 -4.50
CA ALA A 292 -4.95 -2.72 -4.09
C ALA A 292 -5.76 -2.09 -2.93
N GLY A 293 -5.08 -1.51 -1.94
CA GLY A 293 -5.73 -0.78 -0.84
C GLY A 293 -6.47 0.47 -1.31
N LEU A 294 -5.91 1.22 -2.25
CA LEU A 294 -6.53 2.40 -2.86
C LEU A 294 -7.79 2.03 -3.66
N GLN A 295 -7.74 0.96 -4.45
CA GLN A 295 -8.91 0.42 -5.15
C GLN A 295 -9.99 -0.06 -4.18
N GLY A 296 -9.58 -0.70 -3.08
CA GLY A 296 -10.49 -1.03 -1.98
C GLY A 296 -11.17 0.22 -1.42
N LEU A 297 -10.39 1.25 -1.07
CA LEU A 297 -10.94 2.50 -0.55
C LEU A 297 -11.90 3.18 -1.53
N LEU A 298 -11.59 3.16 -2.82
CA LEU A 298 -12.46 3.69 -3.88
C LEU A 298 -13.82 3.00 -3.90
N ILE A 299 -13.82 1.66 -3.96
CA ILE A 299 -15.06 0.87 -3.97
C ILE A 299 -15.85 1.10 -2.67
N PHE A 300 -15.17 1.13 -1.52
CA PHE A 300 -15.79 1.39 -0.23
C PHE A 300 -16.41 2.80 -0.19
N GLY A 301 -15.69 3.81 -0.66
CA GLY A 301 -16.17 5.18 -0.79
C GLY A 301 -17.41 5.29 -1.69
N VAL A 302 -17.43 4.57 -2.82
CA VAL A 302 -18.61 4.50 -3.70
C VAL A 302 -19.80 3.89 -2.96
N VAL A 303 -19.63 2.78 -2.24
CA VAL A 303 -20.74 2.17 -1.49
C VAL A 303 -21.24 3.08 -0.39
N VAL A 304 -20.34 3.71 0.37
CA VAL A 304 -20.71 4.68 1.40
C VAL A 304 -21.46 5.88 0.80
N ALA A 305 -21.01 6.37 -0.36
CA ALA A 305 -21.67 7.46 -1.07
C ALA A 305 -23.09 7.07 -1.50
N VAL A 306 -23.25 5.90 -2.11
CA VAL A 306 -24.55 5.35 -2.53
C VAL A 306 -25.46 5.14 -1.33
N ALA A 307 -24.96 4.58 -0.22
CA ALA A 307 -25.73 4.39 1.00
C ALA A 307 -26.20 5.72 1.61
N GLY A 308 -25.33 6.73 1.67
CA GLY A 308 -25.66 8.08 2.14
C GLY A 308 -26.68 8.77 1.24
N TRP A 309 -26.54 8.64 -0.07
CA TRP A 309 -27.50 9.14 -1.05
C TRP A 309 -28.87 8.47 -0.90
N PHE A 310 -28.89 7.14 -0.78
CA PHE A 310 -30.10 6.33 -0.62
C PHE A 310 -30.83 6.64 0.70
N ALA A 311 -30.10 6.86 1.80
CA ALA A 311 -30.66 7.29 3.08
C ALA A 311 -31.14 8.75 3.06
N GLY A 312 -30.72 9.55 2.08
CA GLY A 312 -31.04 10.97 1.94
C GLY A 312 -32.50 11.27 1.58
N ARG A 313 -32.84 12.56 1.44
CA ARG A 313 -34.19 13.04 1.07
C ARG A 313 -34.32 13.42 -0.42
N SER A 314 -33.34 13.05 -1.26
CA SER A 314 -33.37 13.37 -2.69
C SER A 314 -34.56 12.67 -3.38
N ARG A 315 -35.18 13.35 -4.35
CA ARG A 315 -36.30 12.82 -5.14
C ARG A 315 -36.01 11.44 -5.76
N PRO A 316 -34.87 11.22 -6.46
CA PRO A 316 -34.57 9.90 -7.02
C PRO A 316 -34.37 8.82 -5.95
N ALA A 317 -33.71 9.12 -4.82
CA ALA A 317 -33.53 8.14 -3.74
C ALA A 317 -34.86 7.73 -3.08
N LYS A 318 -35.86 8.63 -3.03
CA LYS A 318 -37.21 8.28 -2.55
C LYS A 318 -37.93 7.34 -3.52
N ASN A 319 -37.84 7.60 -4.82
CA ASN A 319 -38.51 6.78 -5.84
C ASN A 319 -37.95 5.36 -5.86
N VAL A 320 -36.61 5.21 -5.87
CA VAL A 320 -35.95 3.90 -5.83
C VAL A 320 -36.32 3.13 -4.55
N ARG A 321 -36.30 3.78 -3.38
CA ARG A 321 -36.77 3.17 -2.12
C ARG A 321 -38.23 2.75 -2.18
N ALA A 322 -39.10 3.58 -2.74
CA ALA A 322 -40.52 3.29 -2.81
C ALA A 322 -40.78 2.03 -3.67
N HIS A 323 -40.07 1.88 -4.80
CA HIS A 323 -40.19 0.69 -5.65
C HIS A 323 -39.62 -0.56 -4.98
N MET A 324 -38.45 -0.45 -4.33
CA MET A 324 -37.86 -1.58 -3.59
C MET A 324 -38.76 -2.00 -2.42
N VAL A 325 -39.27 -1.05 -1.63
CA VAL A 325 -40.19 -1.35 -0.53
C VAL A 325 -41.47 -1.98 -1.06
N ALA A 326 -42.04 -1.48 -2.15
CA ALA A 326 -43.24 -2.07 -2.75
C ALA A 326 -43.03 -3.55 -3.12
N GLY A 327 -41.95 -3.88 -3.84
CA GLY A 327 -41.66 -5.26 -4.22
C GLY A 327 -41.28 -6.17 -3.05
N LEU A 328 -40.55 -5.65 -2.05
CA LEU A 328 -40.21 -6.42 -0.84
C LEU A 328 -41.44 -6.64 0.07
N THR A 329 -42.37 -5.68 0.13
CA THR A 329 -43.64 -5.83 0.86
C THR A 329 -44.55 -6.87 0.19
N GLU A 330 -44.55 -6.94 -1.14
CA GLU A 330 -45.29 -7.95 -1.92
C GLU A 330 -44.73 -9.38 -1.71
N LEU A 331 -43.40 -9.52 -1.61
CA LEU A 331 -42.77 -10.79 -1.24
C LEU A 331 -42.99 -11.15 0.24
N GLY A 332 -42.95 -10.15 1.12
CA GLY A 332 -43.10 -10.32 2.57
C GLY A 332 -44.52 -10.64 3.03
N SER A 333 -45.55 -10.29 2.25
CA SER A 333 -46.95 -10.64 2.55
C SER A 333 -47.26 -12.13 2.48
N ASN A 334 -46.37 -12.95 1.90
CA ASN A 334 -46.58 -14.39 1.72
C ASN A 334 -45.93 -15.27 2.81
N LEU A 335 -45.22 -14.69 3.79
CA LEU A 335 -44.56 -15.44 4.87
C LEU A 335 -45.48 -15.52 6.11
N PRO A 336 -45.44 -16.57 6.98
CA PRO A 336 -46.26 -16.74 8.21
C PRO A 336 -45.65 -16.09 9.48
N GLU A 337 -46.48 -15.59 10.43
CA GLU A 337 -46.08 -14.66 11.51
C GLU A 337 -45.28 -15.37 12.61
N ASN A 338 -44.15 -14.79 13.01
CA ASN A 338 -43.23 -15.35 13.98
C ASN A 338 -42.58 -14.26 14.85
N GLY A 339 -42.36 -14.54 16.14
CA GLY A 339 -41.96 -13.56 17.18
C GLY A 339 -40.63 -12.83 16.93
N LEU A 340 -39.81 -13.34 16.02
CA LEU A 340 -38.59 -12.68 15.54
C LEU A 340 -38.88 -11.36 14.80
N SER A 341 -39.98 -11.30 14.06
CA SER A 341 -40.36 -10.11 13.28
C SER A 341 -40.82 -8.93 14.14
N THR A 342 -41.47 -9.21 15.28
CA THR A 342 -41.90 -8.21 16.27
C THR A 342 -40.70 -7.64 17.04
N PHE A 343 -39.79 -8.50 17.51
CA PHE A 343 -38.56 -8.07 18.19
C PHE A 343 -37.66 -7.20 17.29
N LEU A 344 -37.49 -7.59 16.02
CA LEU A 344 -36.69 -6.83 15.06
C LEU A 344 -37.31 -5.48 14.70
N ARG A 345 -38.64 -5.36 14.76
CA ARG A 345 -39.34 -4.08 14.52
C ARG A 345 -39.16 -3.11 15.68
N GLU A 346 -39.24 -3.59 16.92
CA GLU A 346 -39.03 -2.78 18.13
C GLU A 346 -37.58 -2.30 18.28
N ARG A 347 -36.60 -3.13 17.85
CA ARG A 347 -35.17 -2.81 17.97
C ARG A 347 -34.48 -2.48 16.65
N ALA A 348 -35.23 -2.12 15.62
CA ALA A 348 -34.73 -1.94 14.26
C ALA A 348 -33.50 -1.01 14.17
N ASP A 349 -33.51 0.10 14.91
CA ASP A 349 -32.39 1.04 14.90
C ASP A 349 -31.15 0.49 15.63
N ASN A 350 -31.33 -0.27 16.71
CA ASN A 350 -30.21 -0.92 17.41
C ASN A 350 -29.57 -2.02 16.55
N VAL A 351 -30.39 -2.80 15.82
CA VAL A 351 -29.89 -3.87 14.94
C VAL A 351 -29.14 -3.30 13.73
N ARG A 352 -29.59 -2.18 13.16
CA ARG A 352 -28.87 -1.47 12.08
C ARG A 352 -27.49 -0.97 12.55
N TRP A 353 -27.41 -0.41 13.75
CA TRP A 353 -26.14 0.00 14.34
C TRP A 353 -25.24 -1.20 14.65
N ALA A 354 -25.79 -2.30 15.14
CA ALA A 354 -25.04 -3.54 15.37
C ALA A 354 -24.47 -4.12 14.07
N ILE A 355 -25.26 -4.21 13.00
CA ILE A 355 -24.79 -4.64 11.68
C ILE A 355 -23.67 -3.72 11.20
N THR A 356 -23.87 -2.40 11.26
CA THR A 356 -22.84 -1.44 10.83
C THR A 356 -21.55 -1.59 11.64
N ALA A 357 -21.65 -1.74 12.97
CA ALA A 357 -20.50 -1.95 13.85
C ALA A 357 -19.76 -3.26 13.53
N VAL A 358 -20.48 -4.35 13.26
CA VAL A 358 -19.91 -5.64 12.85
C VAL A 358 -19.23 -5.53 11.49
N MET A 359 -19.84 -4.83 10.52
CA MET A 359 -19.21 -4.64 9.21
C MET A 359 -17.93 -3.81 9.30
N VAL A 360 -17.94 -2.72 10.07
CA VAL A 360 -16.74 -1.92 10.35
C VAL A 360 -15.69 -2.77 11.07
N PHE A 361 -16.09 -3.58 12.05
CA PHE A 361 -15.18 -4.49 12.75
C PHE A 361 -14.55 -5.52 11.81
N ILE A 362 -15.31 -6.15 10.92
CA ILE A 362 -14.79 -7.11 9.93
C ILE A 362 -13.80 -6.43 8.98
N LEU A 363 -14.08 -5.20 8.55
CA LEU A 363 -13.16 -4.41 7.72
C LEU A 363 -11.88 -4.02 8.48
N VAL A 364 -11.98 -3.74 9.78
CA VAL A 364 -10.83 -3.31 10.61
C VAL A 364 -9.95 -4.49 11.03
N VAL A 365 -10.55 -5.66 11.32
CA VAL A 365 -9.83 -6.85 11.80
C VAL A 365 -9.32 -7.71 10.64
N GLY A 366 -9.99 -7.65 9.49
CA GLY A 366 -9.56 -8.32 8.27
C GLY A 366 -8.45 -7.56 7.55
N ASP A 367 -7.72 -8.27 6.68
CA ASP A 367 -6.83 -7.63 5.71
C ASP A 367 -7.66 -6.77 4.75
N VAL A 368 -7.70 -5.46 5.05
CA VAL A 368 -8.48 -4.44 4.34
C VAL A 368 -8.06 -4.33 2.87
N MET A 369 -6.89 -4.88 2.50
CA MET A 369 -6.35 -4.84 1.13
C MET A 369 -6.90 -5.97 0.24
N SER A 370 -7.63 -6.94 0.78
CA SER A 370 -8.23 -8.01 -0.02
C SER A 370 -9.52 -7.53 -0.71
N LEU A 371 -9.44 -7.24 -2.00
CA LEU A 371 -10.57 -6.85 -2.86
C LEU A 371 -11.73 -7.86 -2.76
N THR A 372 -11.40 -9.15 -2.74
CA THR A 372 -12.37 -10.24 -2.56
C THR A 372 -13.12 -10.15 -1.23
N ARG A 373 -12.40 -9.98 -0.10
CA ARG A 373 -13.05 -9.82 1.21
C ARG A 373 -13.93 -8.59 1.23
N MET A 374 -13.46 -7.48 0.68
CA MET A 374 -14.21 -6.24 0.69
C MET A 374 -15.52 -6.37 -0.10
N ILE A 375 -15.51 -7.02 -1.26
CA ILE A 375 -16.72 -7.34 -2.02
C ILE A 375 -17.66 -8.21 -1.19
N TRP A 376 -17.16 -9.29 -0.58
CA TRP A 376 -18.00 -10.17 0.25
C TRP A 376 -18.60 -9.46 1.46
N VAL A 377 -17.84 -8.60 2.13
CA VAL A 377 -18.32 -7.77 3.23
C VAL A 377 -19.39 -6.80 2.73
N LEU A 378 -19.19 -6.14 1.59
CA LEU A 378 -20.20 -5.24 1.03
C LEU A 378 -21.49 -5.99 0.61
N LEU A 379 -21.36 -7.16 0.00
CA LEU A 379 -22.49 -8.04 -0.35
C LEU A 379 -23.22 -8.52 0.90
N LEU A 380 -22.49 -8.94 1.92
CA LEU A 380 -23.04 -9.39 3.20
C LEU A 380 -23.78 -8.25 3.91
N ALA A 381 -23.25 -7.02 3.85
CA ALA A 381 -23.90 -5.83 4.40
C ALA A 381 -25.22 -5.56 3.66
N GLY A 382 -25.16 -5.51 2.33
CA GLY A 382 -26.34 -5.31 1.48
C GLY A 382 -27.40 -6.39 1.71
N GLY A 383 -26.99 -7.65 1.83
CA GLY A 383 -27.85 -8.80 2.14
C GLY A 383 -28.51 -8.70 3.51
N LEU A 384 -27.76 -8.36 4.56
CA LEU A 384 -28.31 -8.18 5.91
C LEU A 384 -29.27 -6.99 6.01
N PHE A 385 -28.96 -5.88 5.36
CA PHE A 385 -29.86 -4.72 5.33
C PHE A 385 -31.15 -5.01 4.55
N THR A 386 -31.06 -5.72 3.42
CA THR A 386 -32.25 -6.11 2.63
C THR A 386 -33.11 -7.11 3.39
N LEU A 387 -32.52 -8.14 4.02
CA LEU A 387 -33.23 -9.08 4.90
C LEU A 387 -33.92 -8.38 6.07
N LEU A 388 -33.22 -7.47 6.76
CA LEU A 388 -33.79 -6.69 7.86
C LEU A 388 -34.98 -5.85 7.39
N GLN A 389 -34.91 -5.29 6.19
CA GLN A 389 -35.98 -4.46 5.63
C GLN A 389 -37.21 -5.30 5.22
N VAL A 390 -37.02 -6.51 4.68
CA VAL A 390 -38.09 -7.48 4.41
C VAL A 390 -38.82 -7.88 5.70
N LEU A 391 -38.07 -8.19 6.75
CA LEU A 391 -38.63 -8.64 8.03
C LEU A 391 -39.44 -7.53 8.75
N ILE A 392 -39.06 -6.26 8.57
CA ILE A 392 -39.77 -5.10 9.16
C ILE A 392 -41.03 -4.73 8.36
N ALA A 393 -41.07 -4.91 7.04
CA ALA A 393 -42.13 -4.41 6.16
C ALA A 393 -43.47 -5.17 6.19
N ARG A 394 -43.62 -6.13 7.10
CA ARG A 394 -44.79 -7.02 7.18
C ARG A 394 -46.05 -6.29 7.72
N LYS A 395 -47.18 -6.37 7.00
CA LYS A 395 -48.37 -5.52 7.17
C LYS A 395 -49.17 -5.82 8.45
N LEU A 396 -49.56 -4.75 9.15
CA LEU A 396 -50.70 -4.72 10.07
C LEU A 396 -51.99 -4.79 9.24
N THR A 397 -52.70 -5.91 9.27
CA THR A 397 -54.11 -5.95 8.82
C THR A 397 -54.92 -6.89 9.71
N SER A 398 -55.40 -6.37 10.84
CA SER A 398 -56.71 -6.73 11.39
C SER A 398 -57.16 -5.69 12.43
N ALA A 399 -57.62 -4.53 11.96
CA ALA A 399 -58.63 -3.78 12.69
C ALA A 399 -59.88 -3.79 11.80
N ALA A 400 -60.78 -4.74 12.06
CA ALA A 400 -62.08 -4.79 11.42
C ALA A 400 -62.92 -3.58 11.89
N PRO A 401 -63.75 -2.98 11.02
CA PRO A 401 -64.58 -1.84 11.37
C PRO A 401 -65.66 -2.24 12.37
N ALA A 402 -65.91 -1.37 13.34
CA ALA A 402 -66.99 -1.46 14.29
C ALA A 402 -68.34 -1.61 13.56
N GLU A 403 -69.03 -2.73 13.77
CA GLU A 403 -70.44 -2.84 13.45
C GLU A 403 -71.23 -1.92 14.40
N LEU A 404 -71.73 -0.83 13.82
CA LEU A 404 -72.83 -0.06 14.37
C LEU A 404 -74.08 -0.96 14.38
N THR A 405 -74.52 -1.36 15.57
CA THR A 405 -75.91 -1.80 15.78
C THR A 405 -76.52 -0.98 16.91
N THR A 406 -77.28 0.04 16.53
CA THR A 406 -78.35 0.62 17.34
C THR A 406 -79.68 0.23 16.69
N PRO A 407 -80.71 0.02 17.49
CA PRO A 407 -81.96 0.74 17.25
C PRO A 407 -82.12 1.92 18.21
#